data_AF-A0A966WFV1-F1
#
_entry.id   AF-A0A966WFV1-F1
#
_cell.length_a   1.000
_cell.length_b   1.000
_cell.length_c   1.000
_cell.angle_alpha   90.00
_cell.angle_beta   90.00
_cell.angle_gamma   90.00
#
_symmetry.space_group_name_H-M   'P 1'
#
loop_
_entity.id
_entity.type
_entity.pdbx_description
1 polymer ?
#
loop_
_entity_poly.entity_id
_entity_poly.type
_entity_poly.pdbx_seq_one_letter_code
_entity_poly.pdbx_strand_id
1 'polypeptide(L)'
;MLKTAKTKVVKIQRVQDFIFHKLTLFFAALVLIFLVGIILSLIVSAWPTFKEFGFKFFISTDWDVVNSKFGMVISIYGTLISALIALIIAVPLSFGIALFLTEISPNWLKRPLGTAIELLAAIPSIIYGMFGLFVFAPIFGDYIQPVLQSLFGKIPIIGSLFMGAPN
;
A
#
# COMPACT_ATOMS: atom_id res chain seq x y z
N MET A 1 24.80 22.70 -52.52
CA MET A 1 25.27 21.84 -51.40
C MET A 1 24.34 21.88 -50.17
N LEU A 2 23.91 23.04 -49.66
CA LEU A 2 23.10 23.14 -48.43
C LEU A 2 21.69 22.49 -48.50
N LYS A 3 21.01 22.47 -49.67
CA LYS A 3 19.68 21.86 -49.82
C LYS A 3 19.70 20.33 -49.68
N THR A 4 20.73 19.68 -50.20
CA THR A 4 20.87 18.21 -50.25
C THR A 4 21.16 17.61 -48.87
N ALA A 5 21.89 18.33 -48.02
CA ALA A 5 22.13 17.95 -46.63
C ALA A 5 20.83 17.99 -45.79
N LYS A 6 20.01 19.05 -45.95
CA LYS A 6 18.70 19.15 -45.29
C LYS A 6 17.76 18.00 -45.64
N THR A 7 17.77 17.52 -46.89
CA THR A 7 16.88 16.42 -47.33
C THR A 7 17.26 15.06 -46.73
N LYS A 8 18.56 14.80 -46.51
CA LYS A 8 19.03 13.59 -45.82
C LYS A 8 18.62 13.59 -44.34
N VAL A 9 18.77 14.73 -43.65
CA VAL A 9 18.41 14.87 -42.24
C VAL A 9 16.90 14.65 -42.04
N VAL A 10 16.06 15.24 -42.89
CA VAL A 10 14.59 15.06 -42.83
C VAL A 10 14.16 13.60 -43.07
N LYS A 11 14.83 12.86 -43.98
CA LYS A 11 14.55 11.44 -44.18
C LYS A 11 14.90 10.58 -42.96
N ILE A 12 16.04 10.85 -42.32
CA ILE A 12 16.49 10.14 -41.12
C ILE A 12 15.54 10.43 -39.95
N GLN A 13 15.17 11.70 -39.74
CA GLN A 13 14.20 12.11 -38.72
C GLN A 13 12.85 11.41 -38.92
N ARG A 14 12.35 11.32 -40.16
CA ARG A 14 11.06 10.65 -40.43
C ARG A 14 11.07 9.15 -40.08
N VAL A 15 12.20 8.47 -40.30
CA VAL A 15 12.37 7.05 -39.93
C VAL A 15 12.49 6.92 -38.41
N GLN A 16 13.24 7.80 -37.75
CA GLN A 16 13.36 7.84 -36.29
C GLN A 16 12.02 8.10 -35.62
N ASP A 17 11.25 9.07 -36.11
CA ASP A 17 9.91 9.40 -35.60
C ASP A 17 8.95 8.23 -35.80
N PHE A 18 9.02 7.53 -36.94
CA PHE A 18 8.20 6.34 -37.17
C PHE A 18 8.55 5.19 -36.22
N ILE A 19 9.85 4.90 -36.05
CA ILE A 19 10.32 3.85 -35.13
C ILE A 19 9.93 4.21 -33.70
N PHE A 20 10.18 5.45 -33.28
CA PHE A 20 9.82 5.95 -31.96
C PHE A 20 8.31 5.82 -31.72
N HIS A 21 7.48 6.32 -32.65
CA HIS A 21 6.03 6.22 -32.54
C HIS A 21 5.53 4.77 -32.44
N LYS A 22 6.06 3.86 -33.27
CA LYS A 22 5.68 2.44 -33.22
C LYS A 22 6.14 1.74 -31.94
N LEU A 23 7.33 2.07 -31.45
CA LEU A 23 7.87 1.52 -30.22
C LEU A 23 7.06 1.99 -29.00
N THR A 24 6.78 3.28 -28.90
CA THR A 24 5.93 3.84 -27.84
C THR A 24 4.52 3.25 -27.89
N LEU A 25 3.93 3.11 -29.09
CA LEU A 25 2.62 2.49 -29.25
C LEU A 25 2.63 1.01 -28.85
N PHE A 26 3.70 0.28 -29.16
CA PHE A 26 3.87 -1.11 -28.73
C PHE A 26 3.91 -1.22 -27.19
N PHE A 27 4.72 -0.40 -26.52
CA PHE A 27 4.77 -0.41 -25.05
C PHE A 27 3.45 0.02 -24.40
N ALA A 28 2.78 1.03 -24.96
CA ALA A 28 1.46 1.44 -24.48
C ALA A 28 0.42 0.32 -24.61
N ALA A 29 0.40 -0.37 -25.76
CA ALA A 29 -0.47 -1.53 -25.98
C ALA A 29 -0.12 -2.70 -25.05
N LEU A 30 1.16 -2.96 -24.83
CA LEU A 30 1.65 -4.03 -23.96
C LEU A 30 1.28 -3.79 -22.48
N VAL A 31 1.33 -2.54 -22.01
CA VAL A 31 0.83 -2.18 -20.67
C VAL A 31 -0.67 -2.45 -20.56
N LEU A 32 -1.47 -2.07 -21.57
CA LEU A 32 -2.90 -2.37 -21.58
C LEU A 32 -3.18 -3.88 -21.60
N ILE A 33 -2.44 -4.65 -22.40
CA ILE A 33 -2.55 -6.11 -22.45
C ILE A 33 -2.24 -6.72 -21.08
N PHE A 34 -1.18 -6.27 -20.39
CA PHE A 34 -0.88 -6.75 -19.05
C PHE A 34 -1.95 -6.36 -18.04
N LEU A 35 -2.49 -5.13 -18.11
CA LEU A 35 -3.58 -4.71 -17.24
C LEU A 35 -4.80 -5.62 -17.40
N VAL A 36 -5.22 -5.89 -18.64
CA VAL A 36 -6.31 -6.82 -18.93
C VAL A 36 -5.98 -8.24 -18.46
N GLY A 37 -4.75 -8.71 -18.70
CA GLY A 37 -4.28 -10.01 -18.24
C GLY A 37 -4.35 -10.16 -16.71
N ILE A 38 -3.93 -9.13 -15.97
CA ILE A 38 -4.01 -9.09 -14.50
C ILE A 38 -5.48 -9.13 -14.05
N ILE A 39 -6.35 -8.32 -14.66
CA ILE A 39 -7.79 -8.31 -14.33
C ILE A 39 -8.41 -9.70 -14.56
N LEU A 40 -8.14 -10.32 -15.71
CA LEU A 40 -8.64 -11.67 -16.01
C LEU A 40 -8.08 -12.70 -15.03
N SER A 41 -6.78 -12.63 -14.72
CA SER A 41 -6.16 -13.51 -13.73
C SER A 41 -6.81 -13.37 -12.35
N LEU A 42 -7.12 -12.16 -11.91
CA LEU A 42 -7.79 -11.92 -10.63
C LEU A 42 -9.20 -12.50 -10.62
N ILE A 43 -9.96 -12.35 -11.71
CA ILE A 43 -11.31 -12.92 -11.84
C ILE A 43 -11.25 -14.45 -11.76
N VAL A 44 -10.34 -15.08 -12.52
CA VAL A 44 -10.19 -16.55 -12.53
C VAL A 44 -9.79 -17.07 -11.16
N SER A 45 -8.83 -16.42 -10.49
CA SER A 45 -8.36 -16.81 -9.16
C SER A 45 -9.42 -16.61 -8.07
N ALA A 46 -10.27 -15.58 -8.19
CA ALA A 46 -11.33 -15.29 -7.21
C ALA A 46 -12.61 -16.11 -7.45
N TRP A 47 -12.80 -16.68 -8.65
CA TRP A 47 -14.02 -17.40 -9.03
C TRP A 47 -14.42 -18.55 -8.07
N PRO A 48 -13.49 -19.40 -7.58
CA PRO A 48 -13.84 -20.48 -6.64
C PRO A 48 -14.48 -19.98 -5.35
N THR A 49 -14.06 -18.82 -4.83
CA THR A 49 -14.62 -18.20 -3.62
C THR A 49 -16.11 -17.90 -3.78
N PHE A 50 -16.53 -17.41 -4.95
CA PHE A 50 -17.94 -17.15 -5.23
C PHE A 50 -18.76 -18.42 -5.37
N LYS A 51 -18.17 -19.53 -5.86
CA LYS A 51 -18.84 -20.83 -5.91
C LYS A 51 -19.09 -21.40 -4.52
N GLU A 52 -18.12 -21.26 -3.62
CA GLU A 52 -18.21 -21.82 -2.26
C GLU A 52 -19.13 -21.01 -1.34
N PHE A 53 -18.98 -19.68 -1.33
CA PHE A 53 -19.67 -18.82 -0.35
C PHE A 53 -20.89 -18.08 -0.92
N GLY A 54 -21.05 -18.04 -2.25
CA GLY A 54 -22.18 -17.39 -2.93
C GLY A 54 -22.35 -15.91 -2.55
N PHE A 55 -23.59 -15.41 -2.60
CA PHE A 55 -23.90 -14.02 -2.30
C PHE A 55 -23.67 -13.66 -0.82
N LYS A 56 -23.75 -14.63 0.09
CA LYS A 56 -23.52 -14.41 1.53
C LYS A 56 -22.09 -13.92 1.81
N PHE A 57 -21.14 -14.24 0.93
CA PHE A 57 -19.76 -13.74 1.01
C PHE A 57 -19.68 -12.20 1.16
N PHE A 58 -20.53 -11.45 0.45
CA PHE A 58 -20.48 -9.99 0.43
C PHE A 58 -21.00 -9.31 1.69
N ILE A 59 -21.78 -10.02 2.51
CA ILE A 59 -22.46 -9.47 3.69
C ILE A 59 -21.96 -10.15 4.99
N SER A 60 -21.42 -11.36 4.88
CA SER A 60 -20.90 -12.09 6.04
C SER A 60 -19.70 -11.36 6.65
N THR A 61 -19.72 -11.30 7.99
CA THR A 61 -18.64 -10.82 8.85
C THR A 61 -17.81 -11.98 9.42
N ASP A 62 -18.06 -13.21 8.99
CA ASP A 62 -17.42 -14.39 9.53
C ASP A 62 -15.95 -14.45 9.09
N TRP A 63 -15.05 -14.69 10.03
CA TRP A 63 -13.65 -14.98 9.78
C TRP A 63 -13.22 -16.20 10.60
N ASP A 64 -13.59 -17.38 10.10
CA ASP A 64 -13.32 -18.65 10.75
C ASP A 64 -12.35 -19.47 9.91
N VAL A 65 -11.07 -19.36 10.27
CA VAL A 65 -9.96 -20.06 9.61
C VAL A 65 -10.09 -21.58 9.80
N VAL A 66 -10.62 -22.03 10.94
CA VAL A 66 -10.70 -23.46 11.29
C VAL A 66 -11.76 -24.15 10.43
N ASN A 67 -12.93 -23.53 10.29
CA ASN A 67 -14.03 -24.06 9.50
C ASN A 67 -14.00 -23.60 8.03
N SER A 68 -12.95 -22.90 7.60
CA SER A 68 -12.81 -22.34 6.26
C SER A 68 -14.01 -21.48 5.82
N LYS A 69 -14.57 -20.69 6.76
CA LYS A 69 -15.68 -19.76 6.47
C LYS A 69 -15.15 -18.34 6.48
N PHE A 70 -15.26 -17.68 5.34
CA PHE A 70 -14.73 -16.33 5.16
C PHE A 70 -15.80 -15.41 4.57
N GLY A 71 -15.93 -14.23 5.15
CA GLY A 71 -16.73 -13.12 4.65
C GLY A 71 -15.85 -11.99 4.11
N MET A 72 -16.35 -11.26 3.13
CA MET A 72 -15.66 -10.12 2.52
C MET A 72 -15.65 -8.90 3.45
N VAL A 73 -16.73 -8.70 4.21
CA VAL A 73 -16.96 -7.46 4.98
C VAL A 73 -15.86 -7.22 6.00
N ILE A 74 -15.48 -8.26 6.73
CA ILE A 74 -14.45 -8.18 7.78
C ILE A 74 -13.08 -7.80 7.21
N SER A 75 -12.71 -8.34 6.04
CA SER A 75 -11.45 -7.99 5.37
C SER A 75 -11.46 -6.54 4.88
N ILE A 76 -12.54 -6.09 4.23
CA ILE A 76 -12.66 -4.70 3.75
C ILE A 76 -12.63 -3.74 4.93
N TYR A 77 -13.43 -3.99 5.97
CA TYR A 77 -13.48 -3.15 7.16
C TYR A 77 -12.12 -3.07 7.85
N GLY A 78 -11.44 -4.20 8.03
CA GLY A 78 -10.10 -4.25 8.61
C GLY A 78 -9.08 -3.45 7.80
N THR A 79 -9.09 -3.54 6.47
CA THR A 79 -8.22 -2.75 5.60
C THR A 79 -8.52 -1.26 5.67
N LEU A 80 -9.80 -0.87 5.65
CA LEU A 80 -10.18 0.55 5.68
C LEU A 80 -9.84 1.20 7.02
N ILE A 81 -10.19 0.56 8.14
CA ILE A 81 -9.91 1.11 9.46
C ILE A 81 -8.40 1.16 9.74
N SER A 82 -7.65 0.12 9.38
CA SER A 82 -6.19 0.13 9.55
C SER A 82 -5.52 1.20 8.68
N ALA A 83 -5.92 1.36 7.42
CA ALA A 83 -5.42 2.42 6.55
C ALA A 83 -5.78 3.82 7.08
N LEU A 84 -7.00 4.00 7.61
CA LEU A 84 -7.45 5.26 8.18
C LEU A 84 -6.64 5.65 9.42
N ILE A 85 -6.47 4.72 10.37
CA ILE A 85 -5.64 4.94 11.57
C ILE A 85 -4.20 5.26 11.17
N ALA A 86 -3.65 4.52 10.20
CA ALA A 86 -2.31 4.78 9.68
C ALA A 86 -2.21 6.18 9.08
N LEU A 87 -3.18 6.63 8.30
CA LEU A 87 -3.20 7.97 7.69
C LEU A 87 -3.28 9.07 8.76
N ILE A 88 -4.17 8.92 9.74
CA ILE A 88 -4.37 9.88 10.83
C ILE A 88 -3.08 10.12 11.61
N ILE A 89 -2.25 9.09 11.78
CA ILE A 89 -0.98 9.19 12.51
C ILE A 89 0.15 9.64 11.56
N ALA A 90 0.26 9.01 10.39
CA ALA A 90 1.39 9.21 9.49
C ALA A 90 1.39 10.60 8.84
N VAL A 91 0.23 11.14 8.49
CA VAL A 91 0.14 12.43 7.78
C VAL A 91 0.66 13.58 8.66
N PRO A 92 0.14 13.82 9.88
CA PRO A 92 0.66 14.89 10.74
C PRO A 92 2.14 14.71 11.07
N LEU A 93 2.57 13.47 11.32
CA LEU A 93 3.97 13.16 11.60
C LEU A 93 4.88 13.47 10.41
N SER A 94 4.46 13.11 9.19
CA SER A 94 5.19 13.40 7.95
C SER A 94 5.36 14.90 7.73
N PHE A 95 4.29 15.68 7.92
CA PHE A 95 4.36 17.14 7.86
C PHE A 95 5.31 17.72 8.92
N GLY A 96 5.26 17.20 10.17
CA GLY A 96 6.15 17.63 11.24
C GLY A 96 7.63 17.38 10.92
N ILE A 97 7.97 16.19 10.40
CA ILE A 97 9.33 15.84 9.98
C ILE A 97 9.78 16.71 8.81
N ALA A 98 8.90 16.93 7.82
CA ALA A 98 9.21 17.75 6.66
C ALA A 98 9.53 19.19 7.06
N LEU A 99 8.65 19.83 7.85
CA LEU A 99 8.86 21.20 8.35
C LEU A 99 10.10 21.31 9.22
N PHE A 100 10.35 20.32 10.09
CA PHE A 100 11.56 20.30 10.90
C PHE A 100 12.80 20.29 10.03
N LEU A 101 12.87 19.42 9.02
CA LEU A 101 14.05 19.32 8.15
C LEU A 101 14.27 20.56 7.28
N THR A 102 13.21 21.18 6.78
CA THR A 102 13.32 22.35 5.91
C THR A 102 13.64 23.62 6.70
N GLU A 103 12.86 23.91 7.74
CA GLU A 103 12.86 25.21 8.42
C GLU A 103 13.66 25.25 9.72
N ILE A 104 13.67 24.17 10.49
CA ILE A 104 14.14 24.19 11.90
C ILE A 104 15.50 23.48 12.06
N SER A 105 15.81 22.51 11.21
CA SER A 105 16.92 21.59 11.40
C SER A 105 18.27 22.30 11.23
N PRO A 106 19.24 22.10 12.15
CA PRO A 106 20.58 22.65 12.00
C PRO A 106 21.32 21.96 10.85
N ASN A 107 22.17 22.72 10.14
CA ASN A 107 22.81 22.27 8.88
C ASN A 107 23.59 20.94 8.99
N TRP A 108 24.15 20.62 10.17
CA TRP A 108 24.87 19.37 10.41
C TRP A 108 23.95 18.15 10.56
N LEU A 109 22.69 18.35 10.95
CA LEU A 109 21.72 17.28 11.23
C LEU A 109 20.82 16.96 10.03
N LYS A 110 20.63 17.92 9.11
CA LYS A 110 19.84 17.75 7.87
C LYS A 110 20.26 16.52 7.07
N ARG A 111 21.56 16.35 6.83
CA ARG A 111 22.10 15.24 6.02
C ARG A 111 21.88 13.87 6.68
N PRO A 112 22.34 13.63 7.93
CA PRO A 112 22.13 12.34 8.59
C PRO A 112 20.65 11.94 8.68
N LEU A 113 19.75 12.86 9.03
CA LEU A 113 18.32 12.57 9.12
C LEU A 113 17.70 12.28 7.76
N GLY A 114 18.04 13.07 6.73
CA GLY A 114 17.58 12.83 5.37
C GLY A 114 17.96 11.43 4.88
N THR A 115 19.23 11.06 5.05
CA THR A 115 19.72 9.72 4.72
C THR A 115 19.01 8.64 5.53
N ALA A 116 18.78 8.83 6.83
CA ALA A 116 18.05 7.85 7.64
C ALA A 116 16.61 7.62 7.13
N ILE A 117 15.93 8.68 6.70
CA ILE A 117 14.56 8.59 6.14
C ILE A 117 14.58 7.88 4.78
N GLU A 118 15.53 8.22 3.91
CA GLU A 118 15.69 7.54 2.61
C GLU A 118 16.01 6.05 2.79
N LEU A 119 16.89 5.72 3.74
CA LEU A 119 17.21 4.34 4.09
C LEU A 119 16.00 3.60 4.66
N LEU A 120 15.19 4.26 5.51
CA LEU A 120 13.95 3.71 6.03
C LEU A 120 12.98 3.38 4.88
N ALA A 121 12.83 4.29 3.91
CA ALA A 121 11.99 4.06 2.73
C ALA A 121 12.48 2.93 1.82
N ALA A 122 13.78 2.62 1.86
CA ALA A 122 14.38 1.53 1.08
C ALA A 122 14.19 0.14 1.70
N ILE A 123 13.75 0.05 2.96
CA ILE A 123 13.52 -1.24 3.62
C ILE A 123 12.35 -1.98 2.94
N PRO A 124 12.52 -3.27 2.57
CA PRO A 124 11.44 -4.06 2.00
C PRO A 124 10.22 -4.16 2.92
N SER A 125 9.02 -4.09 2.34
CA SER A 125 7.76 -4.15 3.09
C SER A 125 7.60 -5.41 3.95
N ILE A 126 8.18 -6.54 3.53
CA ILE A 126 8.14 -7.79 4.29
C ILE A 126 8.89 -7.71 5.62
N ILE A 127 9.97 -6.92 5.69
CA ILE A 127 10.73 -6.72 6.94
C ILE A 127 9.86 -5.97 7.95
N TYR A 128 9.16 -4.91 7.51
CA TYR A 128 8.21 -4.21 8.38
C TYR A 128 7.05 -5.09 8.83
N GLY A 129 6.54 -5.97 7.95
CA GLY A 129 5.51 -6.93 8.31
C GLY A 129 5.97 -7.90 9.41
N MET A 130 7.19 -8.45 9.27
CA MET A 130 7.74 -9.37 10.27
C MET A 130 8.14 -8.68 11.57
N PHE A 131 8.70 -7.47 11.52
CA PHE A 131 8.91 -6.66 12.71
C PHE A 131 7.58 -6.35 13.42
N GLY A 132 6.54 -6.02 12.65
CA GLY A 132 5.19 -5.81 13.15
C GLY A 132 4.66 -7.02 13.93
N LEU A 133 4.83 -8.22 13.38
CA LEU A 133 4.35 -9.46 14.00
C LEU A 133 5.17 -9.92 15.19
N PHE A 134 6.50 -9.90 15.09
CA PHE A 134 7.38 -10.52 16.10
C PHE A 134 7.86 -9.57 17.20
N VAL A 135 7.84 -8.25 16.94
CA VAL A 135 8.34 -7.26 17.89
C VAL A 135 7.20 -6.35 18.34
N PHE A 136 6.52 -5.70 17.39
CA PHE A 136 5.48 -4.74 17.75
C PHE A 136 4.26 -5.40 18.38
N ALA A 137 3.75 -6.51 17.83
CA ALA A 137 2.54 -7.14 18.35
C ALA A 137 2.69 -7.66 19.80
N PRO A 138 3.79 -8.33 20.19
CA PRO A 138 4.01 -8.69 21.60
C PRO A 138 4.12 -7.47 22.51
N ILE A 139 4.92 -6.46 22.13
CA ILE A 139 5.06 -5.22 22.92
C ILE A 139 3.70 -4.51 23.09
N PHE A 140 2.92 -4.48 22.02
CA PHE A 140 1.60 -3.87 22.04
C PHE A 140 0.66 -4.65 22.96
N GLY A 141 0.62 -5.98 22.87
CA GLY A 141 -0.22 -6.83 23.70
C GLY A 141 0.14 -6.79 25.19
N ASP A 142 1.43 -6.78 25.51
CA ASP A 142 1.91 -6.87 26.90
C ASP A 142 1.88 -5.52 27.63
N TYR A 143 2.15 -4.41 26.92
CA TYR A 143 2.31 -3.10 27.55
C TYR A 143 1.26 -2.06 27.14
N ILE A 144 0.88 -2.02 25.87
CA ILE A 144 0.06 -0.91 25.34
C ILE A 144 -1.44 -1.23 25.46
N GLN A 145 -1.84 -2.45 25.10
CA GLN A 145 -3.23 -2.92 25.14
C GLN A 145 -3.83 -2.88 26.55
N PRO A 146 -3.15 -3.31 27.63
CA PRO A 146 -3.71 -3.24 28.98
C PRO A 146 -3.94 -1.81 29.44
N VAL A 147 -3.04 -0.89 29.09
CA VAL A 147 -3.18 0.55 29.39
C VAL A 147 -4.40 1.10 28.65
N LEU A 148 -4.53 0.85 27.35
CA LEU A 148 -5.69 1.29 26.57
C LEU A 148 -7.00 0.71 27.10
N GLN A 149 -7.02 -0.58 27.49
CA GLN A 149 -8.18 -1.20 28.12
C GLN A 149 -8.52 -0.55 29.47
N SER A 150 -7.52 -0.22 30.29
CA SER A 150 -7.76 0.45 31.58
C SER A 150 -8.35 1.87 31.41
N LEU A 151 -7.92 2.59 30.37
CA LEU A 151 -8.34 3.98 30.11
C LEU A 151 -9.69 4.05 29.38
N PHE A 152 -9.90 3.20 28.37
CA PHE A 152 -11.03 3.30 27.45
C PHE A 152 -12.00 2.11 27.54
N GLY A 153 -11.67 1.05 28.28
CA GLY A 153 -12.47 -0.18 28.37
C GLY A 153 -13.85 0.00 29.01
N LYS A 154 -14.04 1.05 29.81
CA LYS A 154 -15.33 1.37 30.45
C LYS A 154 -16.25 2.23 29.57
N ILE A 155 -15.76 2.74 28.43
CA ILE A 155 -16.56 3.58 27.54
C ILE A 155 -17.33 2.65 26.58
N PRO A 156 -18.68 2.72 26.53
CA PRO A 156 -19.46 1.91 25.60
C PRO A 156 -19.03 2.19 24.15
N ILE A 157 -19.00 1.14 23.30
CA ILE A 157 -18.55 1.15 21.88
C ILE A 157 -17.03 1.28 21.71
N ILE A 158 -16.38 2.18 22.46
CA ILE A 158 -14.92 2.36 22.37
C ILE A 158 -14.19 1.20 23.06
N GLY A 159 -14.68 0.77 24.23
CA GLY A 159 -14.08 -0.34 24.96
C GLY A 159 -14.05 -1.64 24.16
N SER A 160 -15.08 -1.93 23.37
CA SER A 160 -15.15 -3.13 22.52
C SER A 160 -14.06 -3.19 21.44
N LEU A 161 -13.48 -2.05 21.03
CA LEU A 161 -12.37 -2.02 20.08
C LEU A 161 -11.04 -2.45 20.70
N PHE A 162 -10.91 -2.35 22.03
CA PHE A 162 -9.66 -2.63 22.76
C PHE A 162 -9.70 -3.96 23.52
N MET A 163 -10.84 -4.66 23.56
CA MET A 163 -11.02 -5.90 24.33
C MET A 163 -10.26 -7.13 23.78
N GLY A 164 -9.55 -7.00 22.66
CA GLY A 164 -8.85 -8.12 22.02
C GLY A 164 -9.84 -9.11 21.38
N ALA A 165 -9.33 -10.19 20.78
CA ALA A 165 -10.20 -11.26 20.29
C ALA A 165 -10.90 -11.91 21.49
N PRO A 166 -12.24 -12.10 21.46
CA PRO A 166 -12.90 -12.92 22.46
C PRO A 166 -12.36 -14.35 22.32
N ASN A 167 -11.76 -14.86 23.40
CA ASN A 167 -11.37 -16.27 23.50
C ASN A 167 -12.60 -17.18 23.50
#